data_AF-A0A1C5IY77-F1
#
_entry.id   AF-A0A1C5IY77-F1
#
_cell.length_a   1.000
_cell.length_b   1.000
_cell.length_c   1.000
_cell.angle_alpha   90.00
_cell.angle_beta   90.00
_cell.angle_gamma   90.00
#
_symmetry.space_group_name_H-M   'P 1'
#
loop_
_entity.id
_entity.type
_entity.pdbx_description
1 polymer ?
#
loop_
_entity_poly.entity_id
_entity_poly.type
_entity_poly.pdbx_seq_one_letter_code
_entity_poly.pdbx_strand_id
1 'polypeptide(L)'
;MKATQLPSTGVQVTPADLLRCAALYLRRHGWHQGTYYATGDTLTPPACAAGAIGIACAGHRVEHFSQLDPDTLAGYLTTLAVFVDYLDTFAPVFHIDEDGYLLDEHTSPYSWNDDPTRTAEQVITALLAAADEWDRLHTDGGENR
;
A
#
# COMPACT_ATOMS: atom_id res chain seq x y z
N MET A 1 36.76 28.11 10.55
CA MET A 1 36.05 27.57 9.36
C MET A 1 34.58 27.43 9.72
N LYS A 2 33.65 28.02 8.96
CA LYS A 2 32.21 27.72 9.07
C LYS A 2 31.93 26.57 8.11
N ALA A 3 31.39 25.46 8.60
CA ALA A 3 30.87 24.40 7.75
C ALA A 3 29.55 24.88 7.14
N THR A 4 29.53 25.10 5.83
CA THR A 4 28.31 25.37 5.07
C THR A 4 27.70 24.03 4.72
N GLN A 5 26.87 23.48 5.61
CA GLN A 5 26.07 22.30 5.27
C GLN A 5 24.93 22.77 4.35
N LEU A 6 25.01 22.40 3.08
CA LEU A 6 23.87 22.50 2.18
C LEU A 6 22.75 21.62 2.76
N PRO A 7 21.50 22.09 2.86
CA PRO A 7 20.40 21.23 3.27
C PRO A 7 20.37 20.04 2.31
N SER A 8 20.42 18.84 2.88
CA SER A 8 20.15 17.62 2.12
C SER A 8 18.81 17.82 1.43
N THR A 9 18.79 17.83 0.09
CA THR A 9 17.54 17.62 -0.65
C THR A 9 17.01 16.28 -0.18
N GLY A 10 16.02 16.31 0.73
CA GLY A 10 15.42 15.11 1.28
C GLY A 10 14.82 14.33 0.13
N VAL A 11 15.29 13.10 -0.06
CA VAL A 11 14.68 12.16 -1.00
C VAL A 11 13.20 12.08 -0.64
N GLN A 12 12.35 12.52 -1.56
CA GLN A 12 10.91 12.44 -1.37
C GLN A 12 10.53 10.96 -1.46
N VAL A 13 9.88 10.44 -0.43
CA VAL A 13 9.35 9.07 -0.44
C VAL A 13 8.12 9.06 -1.33
N THR A 14 8.12 8.24 -2.37
CA THR A 14 7.01 8.13 -3.32
C THR A 14 6.03 7.03 -2.91
N PRO A 15 4.79 7.01 -3.45
CA PRO A 15 3.89 5.87 -3.33
C PRO A 15 4.52 4.55 -3.78
N ALA A 16 5.31 4.56 -4.87
CA ALA A 16 6.01 3.37 -5.33
C ALA A 16 7.03 2.85 -4.30
N ASP A 17 7.76 3.73 -3.62
CA ASP A 17 8.66 3.34 -2.53
C ASP A 17 7.91 2.68 -1.37
N LEU A 18 6.75 3.23 -1.00
CA LEU A 18 5.91 2.70 0.08
C LEU A 18 5.29 1.35 -0.28
N LEU A 19 4.84 1.15 -1.51
CA LEU A 19 4.34 -0.14 -2.00
C LEU A 19 5.43 -1.21 -2.00
N ARG A 20 6.66 -0.86 -2.40
CA ARG A 20 7.82 -1.78 -2.32
C ARG A 20 8.17 -2.10 -0.86
N CYS A 21 8.11 -1.11 0.04
CA CYS A 21 8.29 -1.33 1.47
C CYS A 21 7.20 -2.23 2.06
N ALA A 22 5.94 -2.07 1.66
CA ALA A 22 4.83 -2.94 2.06
C ALA A 22 5.05 -4.39 1.57
N ALA A 23 5.46 -4.57 0.31
CA ALA A 23 5.79 -5.89 -0.23
C ALA A 23 6.96 -6.54 0.54
N LEU A 24 7.99 -5.75 0.87
CA LEU A 24 9.12 -6.21 1.70
C LEU A 24 8.67 -6.59 3.11
N TYR A 25 7.75 -5.83 3.71
CA TYR A 25 7.17 -6.13 5.01
C TYR A 25 6.49 -7.50 4.99
N LEU A 26 5.58 -7.74 4.02
CA LEU A 26 4.87 -9.01 3.90
C LEU A 26 5.82 -10.20 3.68
N ARG A 27 6.89 -10.02 2.88
CA ARG A 27 7.93 -11.05 2.69
C ARG A 27 8.66 -11.42 3.99
N ARG A 28 8.85 -10.45 4.89
CA ARG A 28 9.63 -10.63 6.13
C ARG A 28 8.77 -11.08 7.32
N HIS A 29 7.55 -10.57 7.40
CA HIS A 29 6.71 -10.67 8.60
C HIS A 29 5.42 -11.47 8.37
N GLY A 30 5.14 -11.83 7.12
CA GLY A 30 4.00 -12.66 6.75
C GLY A 30 2.79 -11.85 6.32
N TRP A 31 1.92 -12.54 5.59
CA TRP A 31 0.65 -12.04 5.09
C TRP A 31 -0.52 -12.64 5.88
N HIS A 32 -1.59 -11.86 6.04
CA HIS A 32 -2.77 -12.20 6.82
C HIS A 32 -4.06 -11.74 6.12
N GLN A 33 -5.16 -12.44 6.42
CA GLN A 33 -6.52 -12.18 5.92
C GLN A 33 -7.49 -11.95 7.06
N GLY A 34 -8.53 -11.17 6.82
CA GLY A 34 -9.68 -10.95 7.71
C GLY A 34 -9.50 -9.84 8.74
N THR A 35 -8.26 -9.46 9.08
CA THR A 35 -7.96 -8.29 9.91
C THR A 35 -6.72 -7.54 9.43
N TYR A 36 -6.55 -6.32 9.92
CA TYR A 36 -5.43 -5.42 9.56
C TYR A 36 -4.06 -6.04 9.90
N TYR A 37 -3.95 -6.59 11.10
CA TYR A 37 -2.85 -7.44 11.53
C TYR A 37 -3.38 -8.73 12.15
N ALA A 38 -2.58 -9.79 12.07
CA ALA A 38 -2.81 -10.99 12.86
C ALA A 38 -2.72 -10.65 14.36
N THR A 39 -3.56 -11.27 15.18
CA THR A 39 -3.57 -11.06 16.62
C THR A 39 -2.28 -11.60 17.27
N GLY A 40 -1.63 -10.79 18.11
CA GLY A 40 -0.43 -11.18 18.85
C GLY A 40 0.43 -10.00 19.31
N ASP A 41 1.42 -10.31 20.16
CA ASP A 41 2.28 -9.31 20.83
C ASP A 41 3.58 -9.01 20.09
N THR A 42 3.68 -9.37 18.81
CA THR A 42 4.87 -9.05 18.02
C THR A 42 4.85 -7.59 17.55
N LEU A 43 6.00 -6.93 17.59
CA LEU A 43 6.16 -5.55 17.09
C LEU A 43 5.85 -5.41 15.59
N THR A 44 6.13 -6.47 14.83
CA THR A 44 5.90 -6.56 13.37
C THR A 44 5.05 -7.81 13.07
N PRO A 45 3.73 -7.78 13.32
CA PRO A 45 2.86 -8.92 13.08
C PRO A 45 2.58 -9.14 11.58
N PRO A 46 2.23 -10.36 11.15
CA PRO A 46 1.66 -10.57 9.82
C PRO A 46 0.51 -9.60 9.54
N ALA A 47 0.43 -9.09 8.31
CA ALA A 47 -0.51 -8.03 7.94
C ALA A 47 -1.29 -8.35 6.66
N CYS A 48 -2.45 -7.73 6.50
CA CYS A 48 -3.07 -7.62 5.17
C CYS A 48 -2.32 -6.58 4.31
N ALA A 49 -2.69 -6.44 3.02
CA ALA A 49 -2.10 -5.44 2.13
C ALA A 49 -2.18 -4.01 2.71
N ALA A 50 -3.36 -3.59 3.17
CA ALA A 50 -3.56 -2.27 3.77
C ALA A 50 -2.75 -2.08 5.06
N GLY A 51 -2.63 -3.12 5.88
CA GLY A 51 -1.78 -3.13 7.08
C GLY A 51 -0.30 -2.94 6.77
N ALA A 52 0.19 -3.65 5.75
CA ALA A 52 1.56 -3.52 5.29
C ALA A 52 1.87 -2.11 4.73
N ILE A 53 0.91 -1.49 4.04
CA ILE A 53 1.03 -0.08 3.61
C ILE A 53 1.05 0.85 4.83
N GLY A 54 0.16 0.62 5.81
CA GLY A 54 0.11 1.41 7.05
C GLY A 54 1.43 1.46 7.80
N ILE A 55 2.05 0.31 8.04
CA ILE A 55 3.36 0.25 8.71
C ILE A 55 4.50 0.79 7.85
N ALA A 56 4.43 0.65 6.53
CA ALA A 56 5.40 1.26 5.61
C ALA A 56 5.36 2.79 5.67
N CYS A 57 4.16 3.38 5.79
CA CYS A 57 3.99 4.82 5.95
C CYS A 57 4.41 5.31 7.36
N ALA A 58 3.96 4.62 8.41
CA ALA A 58 4.18 5.06 9.79
C ALA A 58 5.60 4.78 10.33
N GLY A 59 6.28 3.78 9.79
CA GLY A 59 7.54 3.27 10.35
C GLY A 59 7.38 2.53 11.68
N HIS A 60 6.15 2.38 12.19
CA HIS A 60 5.80 1.61 13.38
C HIS A 60 4.39 1.02 13.25
N ARG A 61 4.07 0.03 14.09
CA ARG A 61 2.73 -0.57 14.14
C ARG A 61 1.69 0.47 14.53
N VAL A 62 0.60 0.54 13.76
CA VAL A 62 -0.62 1.31 14.06
C VAL A 62 -1.82 0.39 13.96
N GLU A 63 -2.60 0.26 15.03
CA GLU A 63 -3.72 -0.69 15.09
C GLU A 63 -4.80 -0.38 14.05
N HIS A 64 -4.91 0.89 13.64
CA HIS A 64 -5.79 1.33 12.58
C HIS A 64 -5.26 2.62 11.94
N PHE A 65 -5.54 2.85 10.65
CA PHE A 65 -5.05 4.03 9.92
C PHE A 65 -5.51 5.36 10.54
N SER A 66 -6.62 5.36 11.29
CA SER A 66 -7.11 6.55 12.01
C SER A 66 -6.21 7.03 13.15
N GLN A 67 -5.19 6.25 13.53
CA GLN A 67 -4.18 6.63 14.51
C GLN A 67 -3.00 7.40 13.91
N LEU A 68 -2.92 7.47 12.58
CA LEU A 68 -1.86 8.20 11.89
C LEU A 68 -2.03 9.71 12.09
N ASP A 69 -0.91 10.42 12.21
CA ASP A 69 -0.92 11.88 12.12
C ASP A 69 -1.35 12.31 10.69
N PRO A 70 -1.80 13.56 10.51
CA PRO A 70 -2.38 14.00 9.23
C PRO A 70 -1.47 13.83 8.01
N ASP A 71 -0.16 14.06 8.16
CA ASP A 71 0.79 13.98 7.05
C ASP A 71 1.02 12.51 6.66
N THR A 72 1.20 11.64 7.65
CA THR A 72 1.32 10.19 7.41
C THR A 72 0.01 9.59 6.87
N LEU A 73 -1.15 10.05 7.35
CA LEU A 73 -2.46 9.63 6.86
C LEU A 73 -2.64 10.00 5.38
N ALA A 74 -2.23 11.20 4.98
CA ALA A 74 -2.27 11.60 3.57
C ALA A 74 -1.41 10.67 2.71
N GLY A 75 -0.16 10.39 3.12
CA GLY A 75 0.71 9.45 2.42
C GLY A 75 0.14 8.03 2.34
N TYR A 76 -0.47 7.55 3.42
CA TYR A 76 -1.17 6.26 3.46
C TYR A 76 -2.32 6.21 2.46
N LEU A 77 -3.21 7.21 2.47
CA LEU A 77 -4.37 7.24 1.58
C LEU A 77 -3.96 7.36 0.12
N THR A 78 -2.95 8.19 -0.20
CA THR A 78 -2.41 8.28 -1.56
C THR A 78 -1.81 6.94 -2.01
N THR A 79 -1.04 6.27 -1.16
CA THR A 79 -0.42 4.99 -1.49
C THR A 79 -1.47 3.89 -1.68
N LEU A 80 -2.50 3.88 -0.82
CA LEU A 80 -3.62 2.94 -0.93
C LEU A 80 -4.43 3.19 -2.20
N ALA A 81 -4.66 4.46 -2.58
CA ALA A 81 -5.33 4.81 -3.82
C ALA A 81 -4.56 4.31 -5.05
N VAL A 82 -3.23 4.51 -5.10
CA VAL A 82 -2.39 3.96 -6.19
C VAL A 82 -2.51 2.44 -6.30
N PHE A 83 -2.58 1.75 -5.16
CA PHE A 83 -2.79 0.30 -5.17
C PHE A 83 -4.18 -0.07 -5.70
N VAL A 84 -5.24 0.64 -5.28
CA VAL A 84 -6.61 0.42 -5.76
C VAL A 84 -6.73 0.68 -7.26
N ASP A 85 -6.16 1.77 -7.77
CA ASP A 85 -6.16 2.09 -9.21
C ASP A 85 -5.52 0.95 -10.03
N TYR A 86 -4.43 0.37 -9.52
CA TYR A 86 -3.81 -0.81 -10.12
C TYR A 86 -4.75 -2.02 -10.07
N LEU A 87 -5.39 -2.29 -8.93
CA LEU A 87 -6.31 -3.42 -8.79
C LEU A 87 -7.51 -3.28 -9.74
N ASP A 88 -8.08 -2.09 -9.87
CA ASP A 88 -9.20 -1.84 -10.79
C ASP A 88 -8.83 -2.12 -12.25
N THR A 89 -7.60 -1.78 -12.62
CA THR A 89 -7.13 -1.96 -13.99
C THR A 89 -6.76 -3.42 -14.29
N PHE A 90 -6.12 -4.12 -13.35
CA PHE A 90 -5.44 -5.40 -13.63
C PHE A 90 -6.01 -6.61 -12.88
N ALA A 91 -6.76 -6.41 -11.81
CA ALA A 91 -7.33 -7.48 -10.99
C ALA A 91 -8.65 -7.07 -10.32
N PRO A 92 -9.65 -6.59 -11.07
CA PRO A 92 -10.85 -6.00 -10.50
C PRO A 92 -11.67 -7.03 -9.73
N VAL A 93 -12.22 -6.63 -8.58
CA VAL A 93 -13.19 -7.42 -7.81
C VAL A 93 -14.46 -6.62 -7.65
N PHE A 94 -15.48 -7.00 -8.44
CA PHE A 94 -16.80 -6.39 -8.40
C PHE A 94 -17.67 -7.05 -7.35
N HIS A 95 -18.17 -6.25 -6.40
CA HIS A 95 -19.16 -6.71 -5.44
C HIS A 95 -20.54 -6.45 -6.04
N ILE A 96 -21.28 -7.53 -6.31
CA ILE A 96 -22.64 -7.47 -6.81
C ILE A 96 -23.58 -7.90 -5.69
N ASP A 97 -24.66 -7.16 -5.43
CA ASP A 97 -25.68 -7.56 -4.47
C ASP A 97 -26.57 -8.70 -4.99
N GLU A 98 -27.51 -9.15 -4.16
CA GLU A 98 -28.43 -10.25 -4.50
C GLU A 98 -29.34 -9.90 -5.68
N ASP A 99 -29.58 -8.62 -5.95
CA ASP A 99 -30.42 -8.11 -7.02
C ASP A 99 -29.64 -7.84 -8.32
N GLY A 100 -28.31 -8.05 -8.32
CA GLY A 100 -27.46 -7.87 -9.50
C GLY A 100 -26.87 -6.46 -9.66
N TYR A 101 -26.98 -5.59 -8.65
CA TYR A 101 -26.42 -4.25 -8.68
C TYR A 101 -24.97 -4.21 -8.18
N LEU A 102 -24.15 -3.41 -8.86
CA LEU A 102 -22.78 -3.13 -8.45
C LEU A 102 -22.78 -2.28 -7.18
N LEU A 103 -22.22 -2.83 -6.10
CA LEU A 103 -22.12 -2.19 -4.79
C LEU A 103 -20.93 -1.23 -4.69
N ASP A 104 -19.84 -1.54 -5.37
CA ASP A 104 -18.62 -0.73 -5.39
C ASP A 104 -18.06 -0.68 -6.80
N GLU A 105 -17.83 0.53 -7.30
CA GLU A 105 -17.21 0.76 -8.61
C GLU A 105 -15.70 0.50 -8.57
N HIS A 106 -15.11 0.56 -7.37
CA HIS A 106 -13.71 0.30 -7.12
C HIS A 106 -13.49 -1.02 -6.39
N THR A 107 -12.31 -1.59 -6.60
CA THR A 107 -11.87 -2.81 -5.95
C THR A 107 -11.48 -2.48 -4.53
N SER A 108 -12.31 -2.90 -3.57
CA SER A 108 -11.94 -2.88 -2.15
C SER A 108 -10.63 -3.64 -1.94
N PRO A 109 -9.53 -2.98 -1.49
CA PRO A 109 -8.25 -3.64 -1.28
C PRO A 109 -8.32 -4.65 -0.12
N TYR A 110 -9.30 -4.50 0.78
CA TYR A 110 -9.59 -5.44 1.85
C TYR A 110 -10.26 -6.71 1.31
N SER A 111 -11.34 -6.57 0.53
CA SER A 111 -12.04 -7.71 -0.06
C SER A 111 -11.15 -8.48 -1.03
N TRP A 112 -10.36 -7.77 -1.84
CA TRP A 112 -9.40 -8.38 -2.75
C TRP A 112 -8.32 -9.18 -2.02
N ASN A 113 -7.83 -8.67 -0.88
CA ASN A 113 -6.89 -9.37 0.00
C ASN A 113 -7.53 -10.60 0.64
N ASP A 114 -8.79 -10.50 1.06
CA ASP A 114 -9.49 -11.53 1.82
C ASP A 114 -10.19 -12.58 0.94
N ASP A 115 -9.99 -12.53 -0.38
CA ASP A 115 -10.42 -13.59 -1.28
C ASP A 115 -9.83 -14.95 -0.81
N PRO A 116 -10.65 -16.00 -0.63
CA PRO A 116 -10.20 -17.27 -0.06
C PRO A 116 -9.18 -18.02 -0.94
N THR A 117 -9.05 -17.62 -2.21
CA THR A 117 -8.05 -18.15 -3.14
C THR A 117 -6.79 -17.29 -3.21
N ARG A 118 -6.77 -16.13 -2.53
CA ARG A 118 -5.62 -15.24 -2.47
C ARG A 118 -4.45 -15.93 -1.78
N THR A 119 -3.26 -15.62 -2.25
CA THR A 119 -2.01 -16.07 -1.65
C THR A 119 -1.10 -14.89 -1.34
N ALA A 120 -0.20 -15.08 -0.38
CA ALA A 120 0.81 -14.09 -0.02
C ALA A 120 1.64 -13.63 -1.24
N GLU A 121 2.01 -14.57 -2.12
CA GLU A 121 2.80 -14.28 -3.32
C GLU A 121 2.05 -13.38 -4.30
N GLN A 122 0.74 -13.60 -4.50
CA GLN A 122 -0.08 -12.72 -5.33
C GLN A 122 -0.19 -11.31 -4.73
N VAL A 123 -0.37 -11.18 -3.41
CA VAL A 123 -0.43 -9.86 -2.75
C VAL A 123 0.88 -9.10 -2.89
N ILE A 124 2.00 -9.78 -2.61
CA ILE A 124 3.34 -9.23 -2.78
C ILE A 124 3.60 -8.82 -4.23
N THR A 125 3.19 -9.65 -5.19
CA THR A 125 3.38 -9.38 -6.62
C THR A 125 2.54 -8.19 -7.07
N ALA A 126 1.29 -8.08 -6.62
CA ALA A 126 0.43 -6.96 -6.95
C ALA A 126 0.96 -5.62 -6.39
N LEU A 127 1.48 -5.61 -5.16
CA LEU A 127 2.10 -4.43 -4.57
C LEU A 127 3.32 -3.96 -5.39
N LEU A 128 4.17 -4.90 -5.81
CA LEU A 128 5.34 -4.58 -6.65
C LEU A 128 4.93 -4.09 -8.04
N ALA A 129 3.96 -4.75 -8.66
CA ALA A 129 3.47 -4.36 -9.98
C ALA A 129 2.76 -2.99 -9.96
N ALA A 130 2.03 -2.67 -8.89
CA ALA A 130 1.45 -1.35 -8.69
C ALA A 130 2.54 -0.27 -8.53
N ALA A 131 3.63 -0.58 -7.82
CA ALA A 131 4.78 0.32 -7.71
C ALA A 131 5.45 0.57 -9.07
N ASP A 132 5.66 -0.50 -9.85
CA ASP A 132 6.28 -0.41 -11.18
C ASP A 132 5.38 0.35 -12.17
N GLU A 133 4.06 0.16 -12.09
CA GLU A 133 3.09 0.90 -12.90
C GLU A 133 3.04 2.38 -12.53
N TRP A 134 3.09 2.69 -11.23
CA TRP A 134 3.19 4.08 -10.77
C TRP A 134 4.45 4.75 -11.32
N ASP A 135 5.61 4.10 -11.21
CA ASP A 135 6.87 4.63 -11.75
C ASP A 135 6.77 4.86 -13.26
N ARG A 136 6.20 3.90 -14.01
CA ARG A 136 5.99 4.01 -15.47
C ARG A 136 5.13 5.22 -15.84
N LEU A 137 4.12 5.53 -15.05
CA LEU A 137 3.22 6.66 -15.27
C LEU A 137 3.81 8.01 -14.80
N HIS A 138 4.77 7.98 -13.88
CA HIS A 138 5.32 9.18 -13.23
C HIS A 138 6.81 9.41 -13.57
N THR A 139 7.35 8.70 -14.55
CA THR A 139 8.72 8.87 -15.06
C THR A 139 9.02 10.24 -15.72
N ASP A 140 8.02 11.13 -15.87
CA ASP A 140 8.19 12.47 -16.47
C ASP A 140 8.73 13.52 -15.49
N GLY A 141 9.78 13.15 -14.77
CA GLY A 141 10.68 14.06 -14.08
C GLY A 141 11.89 14.44 -14.95
N GLY A 142 11.68 14.83 -16.21
CA GLY A 142 12.75 15.48 -17.00
C GLY A 142 12.72 15.28 -18.51
N GLU A 143 11.77 15.89 -19.22
CA GLU A 143 12.00 16.44 -20.56
C GLU A 143 10.77 17.30 -20.98
N ASN A 144 10.66 18.50 -20.41
CA ASN A 144 9.93 19.57 -21.10
C ASN A 144 10.78 20.02 -22.28
N ARG A 145 10.39 19.62 -23.49
CA ARG A 145 10.82 20.20 -24.76
C ARG A 145 9.97 21.41 -25.12
#